data_AF-K0PK79-F1
#
_entry.id   AF-K0PK79-F1
#
_cell.length_a   1.000
_cell.length_b   1.000
_cell.length_c   1.000
_cell.angle_alpha   90.00
_cell.angle_beta   90.00
_cell.angle_gamma   90.00
#
_symmetry.space_group_name_H-M   'P 1'
#
loop_
_entity.id
_entity.type
_entity.pdbx_description
1 polymer ?
#
loop_
_entity_poly.entity_id
_entity_poly.type
_entity_poly.pdbx_seq_one_letter_code
_entity_poly.pdbx_strand_id
1 'polypeptide(L)'
;MTRTIFVLNGPNLNLLGEREPAIYGSVTLSDIRQRCLAKAKSLGLDIDFRQTNYEGELVESVHQARKSACGIIINPAAYTFTSIALLDALKTFDPPKIELHISNVHAREEIYHKSLISRIATGIMIGFGARGYELAIEAMAGMLESGMGGQKAS
;
A
#
# COMPACT_ATOMS: atom_id res chain seq x y z
N MET A 1 -0.40 -22.39 -0.19
CA MET A 1 -0.84 -21.06 -0.64
C MET A 1 0.36 -20.14 -0.66
N THR A 2 0.46 -19.25 -1.63
CA THR A 2 1.53 -18.25 -1.71
C THR A 2 1.43 -17.30 -0.50
N ARG A 3 2.57 -17.03 0.14
CA ARG A 3 2.69 -16.12 1.29
C ARG A 3 3.24 -14.75 0.88
N THR A 4 2.87 -14.32 -0.33
CA THR A 4 3.38 -13.10 -0.96
C THR A 4 2.43 -11.93 -0.74
N ILE A 5 2.94 -10.85 -0.17
CA ILE A 5 2.24 -9.57 -0.09
C ILE A 5 2.61 -8.73 -1.31
N PHE A 6 1.62 -8.14 -1.96
CA PHE A 6 1.87 -7.14 -3.00
C PHE A 6 1.96 -5.76 -2.35
N VAL A 7 3.12 -5.11 -2.46
CA VAL A 7 3.34 -3.74 -2.00
C VAL A 7 3.31 -2.83 -3.22
N LEU A 8 2.20 -2.11 -3.40
CA LEU A 8 1.89 -1.34 -4.59
C LEU A 8 2.01 0.16 -4.31
N ASN A 9 2.78 0.86 -5.13
CA ASN A 9 3.08 2.28 -4.96
C ASN A 9 2.63 3.07 -6.19
N GLY A 10 1.78 4.06 -5.96
CA GLY A 10 1.26 4.94 -6.99
C GLY A 10 2.23 6.04 -7.42
N PRO A 11 1.70 7.09 -8.05
CA PRO A 11 2.49 8.06 -8.77
C PRO A 11 3.40 8.90 -7.88
N ASN A 12 4.53 9.31 -8.43
CA ASN A 12 5.56 10.17 -7.84
C ASN A 12 6.34 9.57 -6.66
N LEU A 13 5.97 8.39 -6.16
CA LEU A 13 6.71 7.75 -5.06
C LEU A 13 8.11 7.31 -5.47
N ASN A 14 8.38 7.15 -6.77
CA ASN A 14 9.73 6.92 -7.28
C ASN A 14 10.69 8.09 -7.00
N LEU A 15 10.18 9.29 -6.74
CA LEU A 15 10.97 10.50 -6.48
C LEU A 15 11.28 10.71 -4.99
N LEU A 16 10.93 9.75 -4.12
CA LEU A 16 11.27 9.83 -2.69
C LEU A 16 12.78 9.90 -2.50
N GLY A 17 13.22 10.80 -1.62
CA GLY A 17 14.64 11.05 -1.34
C GLY A 17 15.35 11.96 -2.34
N GLU A 18 14.72 12.28 -3.49
CA GLU A 18 15.31 13.15 -4.52
C GLU A 18 14.88 14.62 -4.38
N ARG A 19 13.69 14.87 -3.81
CA ARG A 19 13.18 16.23 -3.57
C ARG A 19 13.53 16.72 -2.17
N GLU A 20 14.24 17.85 -2.12
CA GLU A 20 14.53 18.64 -0.91
C GLU A 20 14.81 17.77 0.34
N PRO A 21 15.93 17.00 0.37
CA PRO A 21 16.20 16.00 1.40
C PRO A 21 16.22 16.55 2.83
N ALA A 22 16.52 17.84 2.98
CA ALA A 22 16.49 18.55 4.26
C ALA A 22 15.07 18.68 4.84
N ILE A 23 14.03 18.60 3.99
CA ILE A 23 12.62 18.76 4.37
C ILE A 23 11.91 17.39 4.43
N TYR A 24 12.19 16.50 3.47
CA TYR A 24 11.45 15.23 3.31
C TYR A 24 12.23 13.98 3.75
N GLY A 25 13.49 14.15 4.16
CA GLY A 25 14.41 13.06 4.45
C GLY A 25 15.07 12.48 3.20
N SER A 26 16.16 11.75 3.40
CA SER A 26 16.95 11.14 2.32
C SER A 26 16.54 9.70 1.97
N VAL A 27 15.45 9.20 2.55
CA VAL A 27 15.02 7.81 2.38
C VAL A 27 14.39 7.64 1.01
N THR A 28 14.97 6.78 0.19
CA THR A 28 14.46 6.48 -1.15
C THR A 28 13.41 5.37 -1.13
N LEU A 29 12.63 5.24 -2.21
CA LEU A 29 11.73 4.10 -2.37
C LEU A 29 12.49 2.77 -2.45
N SER A 30 13.73 2.78 -2.96
CA SER A 30 14.58 1.58 -2.98
C SER A 30 14.97 1.16 -1.56
N ASP A 31 15.29 2.11 -0.67
CA ASP A 31 15.57 1.81 0.74
C ASP A 31 14.35 1.22 1.43
N ILE A 32 13.17 1.81 1.20
CA ILE A 32 11.90 1.28 1.71
C ILE A 32 11.70 -0.17 1.22
N ARG A 33 11.89 -0.44 -0.07
CA ARG A 33 11.78 -1.80 -0.63
C ARG A 33 12.69 -2.78 0.09
N GLN A 34 13.96 -2.42 0.35
CA GLN A 34 14.88 -3.30 1.07
C GLN A 34 14.43 -3.58 2.51
N ARG A 35 13.95 -2.55 3.23
CA ARG A 35 13.40 -2.72 4.58
C ARG A 35 12.15 -3.59 4.58
N CYS A 36 11.27 -3.42 3.60
CA CYS A 36 10.09 -4.27 3.42
C CYS A 36 10.46 -5.73 3.22
N LEU A 37 11.38 -6.02 2.28
CA LEU A 37 11.85 -7.38 2.00
C LEU A 37 12.43 -8.04 3.25
N ALA A 38 13.30 -7.33 3.98
CA ALA A 38 13.87 -7.81 5.24
C ALA A 38 12.79 -8.07 6.30
N LYS A 39 11.83 -7.15 6.47
CA LYS A 39 10.74 -7.28 7.44
C LYS A 39 9.84 -8.47 7.11
N ALA A 40 9.37 -8.61 5.88
CA ALA A 40 8.54 -9.74 5.47
C ALA A 40 9.26 -11.08 5.65
N LYS A 41 10.54 -11.16 5.26
CA LYS A 41 11.36 -12.36 5.45
C LYS A 41 11.44 -12.76 6.93
N SER A 42 11.58 -11.79 7.84
CA SER A 42 11.60 -12.05 9.30
C SER A 42 10.28 -12.61 9.84
N LEU A 43 9.18 -12.46 9.10
CA LEU A 43 7.84 -12.95 9.43
C LEU A 43 7.43 -14.18 8.61
N GLY A 44 8.35 -14.75 7.80
CA GLY A 44 8.06 -15.89 6.94
C GLY A 44 7.11 -15.57 5.78
N LEU A 45 7.17 -14.33 5.27
CA LEU A 45 6.41 -13.81 4.14
C LEU A 45 7.34 -13.35 3.02
N ASP A 46 6.82 -13.33 1.80
CA ASP A 46 7.48 -12.75 0.63
C ASP A 46 6.81 -11.43 0.22
N ILE A 47 7.51 -10.61 -0.57
CA ILE A 47 6.96 -9.37 -1.11
C ILE A 47 7.18 -9.31 -2.62
N ASP A 48 6.12 -8.91 -3.33
CA ASP A 48 6.20 -8.33 -4.67
C ASP A 48 6.05 -6.81 -4.54
N PHE A 49 7.15 -6.06 -4.74
CA PHE A 49 7.21 -4.62 -4.53
C PHE A 49 7.22 -3.88 -5.87
N ARG A 50 6.20 -3.07 -6.11
CA ARG A 50 6.01 -2.39 -7.40
C ARG A 50 5.75 -0.91 -7.21
N GLN A 51 6.15 -0.12 -8.20
CA GLN A 51 5.78 1.28 -8.33
C GLN A 51 5.44 1.58 -9.77
N THR A 52 4.42 2.40 -9.98
CA THR A 52 4.10 2.95 -11.31
C THR A 52 3.44 4.31 -11.20
N ASN A 53 3.65 5.13 -12.23
CA ASN A 53 2.98 6.40 -12.43
C ASN A 53 1.71 6.27 -13.31
N TYR A 54 1.39 5.05 -13.79
CA TYR A 54 0.28 4.80 -14.69
C TYR A 54 -0.85 4.06 -13.96
N GLU A 55 -2.04 4.67 -13.93
CA GLU A 55 -3.23 4.09 -13.28
C GLU A 55 -3.54 2.67 -13.77
N GLY A 56 -3.52 2.44 -15.09
CA GLY A 56 -3.82 1.12 -15.67
C GLY A 56 -2.83 0.03 -15.26
N GLU A 57 -1.56 0.36 -15.07
CA GLU A 57 -0.54 -0.60 -14.61
C GLU A 57 -0.73 -0.94 -13.12
N LEU A 58 -1.16 0.03 -12.32
CA LEU A 58 -1.48 -0.20 -10.92
C LEU A 58 -2.73 -1.09 -10.79
N VAL A 59 -3.75 -0.84 -11.61
CA VAL A 59 -4.95 -1.69 -11.74
C VAL A 59 -4.57 -3.11 -12.15
N GLU A 60 -3.71 -3.27 -13.16
CA GLU A 60 -3.28 -4.61 -13.59
C GLU A 60 -2.45 -5.33 -12.51
N SER A 61 -1.67 -4.59 -11.72
CA SER A 61 -0.99 -5.16 -10.55
C SER A 61 -1.96 -5.68 -9.51
N VAL A 62 -3.13 -5.05 -9.31
CA VAL A 62 -4.21 -5.56 -8.45
C VAL A 62 -4.83 -6.84 -9.06
N HIS A 63 -5.05 -6.89 -10.37
CA HIS A 63 -5.54 -8.12 -11.03
C HIS A 63 -4.58 -9.29 -10.90
N GLN A 64 -3.27 -9.03 -10.96
CA GLN A 64 -2.25 -10.04 -10.73
C GLN A 64 -2.23 -10.48 -9.26
N ALA A 65 -2.29 -9.53 -8.31
CA ALA A 65 -2.37 -9.82 -6.89
C ALA A 65 -3.56 -10.72 -6.56
N ARG A 66 -4.73 -10.51 -7.19
CA ARG A 66 -5.91 -11.35 -7.03
C ARG A 66 -5.66 -12.85 -7.29
N LYS A 67 -4.68 -13.19 -8.12
CA LYS A 67 -4.36 -14.58 -8.46
C LYS A 67 -3.28 -15.20 -7.57
N SER A 68 -2.43 -14.38 -6.93
CA SER A 68 -1.18 -14.87 -6.32
C SER A 68 -0.83 -14.27 -4.96
N ALA A 69 -1.49 -13.20 -4.52
CA ALA A 69 -1.15 -12.52 -3.27
C ALA A 69 -2.01 -13.02 -2.10
N CYS A 70 -1.42 -13.08 -0.90
CA CYS A 70 -2.16 -13.27 0.34
C CYS A 70 -2.69 -11.96 0.93
N GLY A 71 -2.14 -10.81 0.50
CA GLY A 71 -2.58 -9.48 0.93
C GLY A 71 -1.98 -8.37 0.07
N ILE A 72 -2.58 -7.18 0.16
CA ILE A 72 -2.10 -5.97 -0.52
C ILE A 72 -1.76 -4.90 0.52
N ILE A 73 -0.61 -4.25 0.37
CA ILE A 73 -0.32 -2.97 1.00
C ILE A 73 -0.20 -1.97 -0.14
N ILE A 74 -1.04 -0.95 -0.18
CA ILE A 74 -1.08 0.02 -1.27
C ILE A 74 -0.87 1.43 -0.74
N ASN A 75 0.11 2.13 -1.30
CA ASN A 75 0.21 3.58 -1.22
C ASN A 75 -0.23 4.17 -2.57
N PRO A 76 -1.53 4.48 -2.75
CA PRO A 76 -2.06 4.98 -4.01
C PRO A 76 -1.63 6.42 -4.33
N ALA A 77 -0.96 7.11 -3.40
CA ALA A 77 -0.60 8.52 -3.50
C ALA A 77 -1.80 9.36 -3.97
N ALA A 78 -1.64 10.16 -5.04
CA ALA A 78 -2.71 11.02 -5.55
C ALA A 78 -3.94 10.25 -6.07
N TYR A 79 -3.77 9.01 -6.56
CA TYR A 79 -4.88 8.22 -7.09
C TYR A 79 -5.91 7.84 -6.04
N THR A 80 -5.56 7.94 -4.76
CA THR A 80 -6.53 7.69 -3.70
C THR A 80 -7.70 8.66 -3.74
N PHE A 81 -7.51 9.86 -4.27
CA PHE A 81 -8.54 10.91 -4.29
C PHE A 81 -9.34 10.93 -5.60
N THR A 82 -8.86 10.24 -6.65
CA THR A 82 -9.40 10.40 -8.00
C THR A 82 -9.73 9.10 -8.72
N SER A 83 -9.09 7.98 -8.39
CA SER A 83 -9.17 6.76 -9.20
C SER A 83 -10.34 5.86 -8.80
N ILE A 84 -11.45 5.96 -9.55
CA ILE A 84 -12.56 5.00 -9.47
C ILE A 84 -12.12 3.64 -10.04
N ALA A 85 -11.28 3.64 -11.08
CA ALA A 85 -10.77 2.41 -11.68
C ALA A 85 -9.98 1.55 -10.68
N LEU A 86 -9.09 2.18 -9.89
CA LEU A 86 -8.34 1.48 -8.84
C LEU A 86 -9.24 1.01 -7.70
N LEU A 87 -10.23 1.83 -7.32
CA LEU A 87 -11.24 1.45 -6.33
C LEU A 87 -11.96 0.15 -6.76
N ASP A 88 -12.44 0.10 -8.00
CA ASP A 88 -13.18 -1.06 -8.49
C ASP A 88 -12.29 -2.29 -8.66
N ALA A 89 -11.03 -2.12 -9.09
CA ALA A 89 -10.06 -3.21 -9.12
C ALA A 89 -9.84 -3.80 -7.71
N LEU A 90 -9.65 -2.96 -6.69
CA LEU A 90 -9.41 -3.41 -5.31
C LEU A 90 -10.63 -4.08 -4.67
N LYS A 91 -11.86 -3.77 -5.09
CA LYS A 91 -13.06 -4.51 -4.67
C LYS A 91 -13.06 -5.97 -5.13
N THR A 92 -12.34 -6.29 -6.20
CA THR A 92 -12.25 -7.67 -6.72
C THR A 92 -11.23 -8.54 -5.99
N PHE A 93 -10.38 -7.92 -5.16
CA PHE A 93 -9.39 -8.60 -4.33
C PHE A 93 -10.01 -8.87 -2.97
N ASP A 94 -10.31 -10.13 -2.63
CA ASP A 94 -10.95 -10.45 -1.34
C ASP A 94 -9.99 -10.38 -0.12
N PRO A 95 -8.72 -10.80 -0.19
CA PRO A 95 -7.84 -10.81 0.98
C PRO A 95 -7.61 -9.42 1.59
N PRO A 96 -6.95 -9.36 2.77
CA PRO A 96 -6.64 -8.10 3.45
C PRO A 96 -5.91 -7.11 2.57
N LYS A 97 -6.31 -5.85 2.70
CA LYS A 97 -5.72 -4.72 1.98
C LYS A 97 -5.53 -3.55 2.93
N ILE A 98 -4.31 -3.08 3.05
CA ILE A 98 -3.96 -1.92 3.87
C ILE A 98 -3.70 -0.75 2.92
N GLU A 99 -4.43 0.35 3.11
CA GLU A 99 -4.08 1.63 2.50
C GLU A 99 -3.03 2.31 3.37
N LEU A 100 -1.96 2.80 2.74
CA LEU A 100 -0.83 3.43 3.41
C LEU A 100 -0.54 4.79 2.81
N HIS A 101 -0.38 5.81 3.65
CA HIS A 101 0.16 7.12 3.27
C HIS A 101 1.35 7.47 4.17
N ILE A 102 2.46 7.85 3.53
CA ILE A 102 3.68 8.27 4.24
C ILE A 102 3.41 9.50 5.09
N SER A 103 2.77 10.52 4.51
CA SER A 103 2.42 11.77 5.19
C SER A 103 1.00 11.75 5.74
N ASN A 104 0.71 12.65 6.66
CA ASN A 104 -0.66 12.85 7.14
C ASN A 104 -1.48 13.64 6.11
N VAL A 105 -2.25 12.93 5.29
CA VAL A 105 -3.10 13.55 4.26
C VAL A 105 -4.21 14.43 4.85
N HIS A 106 -4.64 14.18 6.09
CA HIS A 106 -5.65 14.99 6.77
C HIS A 106 -5.12 16.32 7.32
N ALA A 107 -3.78 16.47 7.44
CA ALA A 107 -3.15 17.74 7.78
C ALA A 107 -3.01 18.69 6.58
N ARG A 108 -3.41 18.24 5.38
CA ARG A 108 -3.33 18.99 4.12
C ARG A 108 -4.66 19.65 3.79
N GLU A 109 -4.78 20.21 2.59
CA GLU A 109 -5.99 20.83 2.04
C GLU A 109 -7.16 19.83 1.93
N GLU A 110 -8.40 20.34 1.96
CA GLU A 110 -9.63 19.52 2.00
C GLU A 110 -9.73 18.50 0.85
N ILE A 111 -9.18 18.83 -0.32
CA ILE A 111 -9.13 17.93 -1.48
C ILE A 111 -8.39 16.61 -1.19
N TYR A 112 -7.54 16.57 -0.16
CA TYR A 112 -6.77 15.40 0.27
C TYR A 112 -7.39 14.66 1.46
N HIS A 113 -8.60 15.03 1.89
CA HIS A 113 -9.23 14.42 3.07
C HIS A 113 -10.09 13.19 2.74
N LYS A 114 -10.53 13.05 1.49
CA LYS A 114 -11.49 12.04 1.06
C LYS A 114 -10.85 11.01 0.12
N SER A 115 -10.26 9.97 0.71
CA SER A 115 -9.78 8.81 -0.05
C SER A 115 -10.94 7.92 -0.50
N LEU A 116 -10.98 7.61 -1.79
CA LEU A 116 -11.88 6.59 -2.37
C LEU A 116 -11.52 5.18 -1.88
N ILE A 117 -10.23 4.92 -1.66
CA ILE A 117 -9.70 3.60 -1.32
C ILE A 117 -9.98 3.24 0.13
N SER A 118 -10.01 4.24 1.02
CA SER A 118 -10.20 4.04 2.48
C SER A 118 -11.48 3.28 2.82
N ARG A 119 -12.51 3.42 1.98
CA ARG A 119 -13.82 2.79 2.18
C ARG A 119 -13.80 1.27 2.00
N ILE A 120 -12.80 0.74 1.30
CA ILE A 120 -12.69 -0.70 1.00
C ILE A 120 -11.43 -1.33 1.59
N ALA A 121 -10.56 -0.54 2.21
CA ALA A 121 -9.37 -1.02 2.88
C ALA A 121 -9.76 -1.75 4.18
N THR A 122 -9.08 -2.85 4.48
CA THR A 122 -9.17 -3.55 5.77
C THR A 122 -8.63 -2.68 6.91
N GLY A 123 -7.58 -1.90 6.62
CA GLY A 123 -7.00 -0.94 7.55
C GLY A 123 -6.34 0.20 6.79
N ILE A 124 -6.21 1.35 7.47
CA ILE A 124 -5.64 2.56 6.90
C ILE A 124 -4.50 3.03 7.83
N MET A 125 -3.33 3.27 7.27
CA MET A 125 -2.15 3.75 7.98
C MET A 125 -1.66 5.06 7.37
N ILE A 126 -1.71 6.15 8.13
CA ILE A 126 -1.45 7.50 7.62
C ILE A 126 -0.46 8.22 8.56
N GLY A 127 0.58 8.84 8.00
CA GLY A 127 1.45 9.75 8.74
C GLY A 127 2.58 9.10 9.54
N PHE A 128 2.83 7.80 9.38
CA PHE A 128 3.95 7.10 10.04
C PHE A 128 5.29 7.23 9.30
N GLY A 129 5.34 8.08 8.27
CA GLY A 129 6.51 8.24 7.43
C GLY A 129 6.87 6.96 6.69
N ALA A 130 8.14 6.85 6.28
CA ALA A 130 8.64 5.68 5.57
C ALA A 130 8.59 4.38 6.42
N ARG A 131 8.56 4.50 7.75
CA ARG A 131 8.42 3.36 8.69
C ARG A 131 7.04 2.72 8.65
N GLY A 132 6.04 3.45 8.15
CA GLY A 132 4.69 2.92 7.96
C GLY A 132 4.65 1.63 7.14
N TYR A 133 5.58 1.44 6.20
CA TYR A 133 5.62 0.23 5.38
C TYR A 133 5.97 -1.01 6.19
N GLU A 134 6.98 -0.94 7.06
CA GLU A 134 7.31 -2.07 7.94
C GLU A 134 6.20 -2.38 8.93
N LEU A 135 5.56 -1.33 9.48
CA LEU A 135 4.41 -1.50 10.38
C LEU A 135 3.21 -2.14 9.65
N ALA A 136 2.97 -1.76 8.39
CA ALA A 136 1.91 -2.37 7.58
C ALA A 136 2.18 -3.85 7.28
N ILE A 137 3.44 -4.24 7.09
CA ILE A 137 3.81 -5.65 6.92
C ILE A 137 3.59 -6.44 8.21
N GLU A 138 3.94 -5.88 9.37
CA GLU A 138 3.66 -6.49 10.69
C GLU A 138 2.15 -6.65 10.92
N ALA A 139 1.36 -5.61 10.64
CA ALA A 139 -0.08 -5.66 10.75
C ALA A 139 -0.69 -6.69 9.79
N MET A 140 -0.21 -6.74 8.53
CA MET A 140 -0.64 -7.72 7.53
C MET A 140 -0.38 -9.15 8.01
N ALA A 141 0.80 -9.43 8.58
CA ALA A 141 1.10 -10.75 9.13
C ALA A 141 0.09 -11.17 10.21
N GLY A 142 -0.22 -10.29 11.16
CA GLY A 142 -1.23 -10.55 12.18
C GLY A 142 -2.65 -10.74 11.63
N MET A 143 -3.03 -9.99 10.59
CA MET A 143 -4.31 -10.17 9.90
C MET A 143 -4.41 -11.56 9.25
N LEU A 144 -3.34 -12.00 8.59
CA LEU A 144 -3.27 -13.32 7.93
C LEU A 144 -3.34 -14.47 8.92
N GLU A 145 -2.68 -14.35 10.08
CA GLU A 145 -2.76 -15.35 11.16
C GLU A 145 -4.17 -15.43 11.77
N SER A 146 -4.84 -14.29 11.90
CA SER A 146 -6.18 -14.19 12.50
C SER A 146 -7.31 -14.52 11.52
N GLY A 147 -7.03 -14.77 10.23
CA GLY A 147 -8.04 -14.96 9.19
C GLY A 147 -8.89 -13.72 8.90
N MET A 148 -8.42 -12.53 9.29
CA MET A 148 -9.07 -11.25 9.01
C MET A 148 -8.99 -10.98 7.51
N GLY A 149 -10.04 -10.46 6.87
CA GLY A 149 -10.08 -10.14 5.43
C GLY A 149 -11.18 -10.84 4.62
N GLY A 150 -11.79 -11.91 5.13
CA GLY A 150 -12.87 -12.63 4.44
C GLY A 150 -14.30 -12.08 4.68
N GLN A 151 -14.47 -11.03 5.49
CA GLN A 151 -15.79 -10.46 5.76
C GLN A 151 -16.13 -9.43 4.68
N LYS A 152 -16.99 -9.84 3.74
CA LYS A 152 -17.65 -8.94 2.79
C LYS A 152 -18.25 -7.77 3.58
N ALA A 153 -17.82 -6.55 3.27
CA ALA A 153 -18.58 -5.37 3.64
C ALA A 153 -19.95 -5.49 2.97
N SER A 154 -20.99 -5.68 3.79
CA SER A 154 -22.40 -5.65 3.40
C SER A 154 -22.81 -4.27 2.92
#